data_AF-A0A5M3Z1Q6-F1
#
_entry.id   AF-A0A5M3Z1Q6-F1
#
_cell.length_a   1.000
_cell.length_b   1.000
_cell.length_c   1.000
_cell.angle_alpha   90.00
_cell.angle_beta   90.00
_cell.angle_gamma   90.00
#
_symmetry.space_group_name_H-M   'P 1'
#
loop_
_entity.id
_entity.type
_entity.pdbx_description
1 polymer ?
#
loop_
_entity_poly.entity_id
_entity_poly.type
_entity_poly.pdbx_seq_one_letter_code
_entity_poly.pdbx_strand_id
1 'polypeptide(L)'
;MAAATVQSQSSFVETSRPSGSNVLSSVREKPHDVHTTLNFVKVMPDGSHLAPNYVGRPETYDRPVEALPVTIHDVSGRELEYTLDSHGFQFYYHESQTKNFDDNDQVRSEYYPETEQLLKDATGASRVFIFDHTIRRQTKNDLVPESERRGPVQRVHIDQSYDAAKERVLYHLPEDAPELLKGRYQIINVWRPIKTILKSPLAVANAHSVSDSDILPVKLIYPNRVGETCTVKPNPNIEWYYRYGQTPDLVTLIKCFDSKTDGRARRVPHSAFVDPATEDEAPRESIEVRALVFNPDDRE
;
A
#
# COMPACT_ATOMS: atom_id res chain seq x y z
N MET A 1 -8.14 -72.81 -14.54
CA MET A 1 -9.09 -72.69 -15.67
C MET A 1 -9.96 -71.47 -15.41
N ALA A 2 -10.00 -70.54 -16.39
CA ALA A 2 -10.94 -69.43 -16.66
C ALA A 2 -11.55 -68.64 -15.47
N ALA A 3 -11.23 -67.36 -15.26
CA ALA A 3 -11.59 -66.15 -16.03
C ALA A 3 -13.08 -65.74 -15.92
N ALA A 4 -13.33 -64.55 -15.34
CA ALA A 4 -14.28 -63.56 -15.85
C ALA A 4 -14.22 -62.27 -14.98
N THR A 5 -13.67 -61.22 -15.56
CA THR A 5 -13.68 -59.84 -15.06
C THR A 5 -14.92 -59.15 -15.63
N VAL A 6 -15.73 -58.48 -14.80
CA VAL A 6 -16.85 -57.64 -15.26
C VAL A 6 -16.43 -56.18 -15.13
N GLN A 7 -16.28 -55.51 -16.27
CA GLN A 7 -16.24 -54.04 -16.38
C GLN A 7 -17.63 -53.58 -16.81
N SER A 8 -18.28 -52.75 -15.99
CA SER A 8 -19.48 -51.99 -16.37
C SER A 8 -19.10 -50.56 -16.70
N GLN A 9 -19.36 -50.15 -17.93
CA GLN A 9 -19.23 -48.79 -18.43
C GLN A 9 -20.29 -47.87 -17.79
N SER A 10 -19.91 -46.66 -17.39
CA SER A 10 -20.83 -45.54 -17.20
C SER A 10 -20.49 -44.44 -18.21
N SER A 11 -21.50 -44.11 -19.00
CA SER A 11 -21.52 -43.10 -20.05
C SER A 11 -21.58 -41.69 -19.45
N PHE A 12 -20.59 -40.84 -19.76
CA PHE A 12 -20.68 -39.40 -19.56
C PHE A 12 -21.18 -38.72 -20.83
N VAL A 13 -22.19 -37.87 -20.67
CA VAL A 13 -22.77 -37.02 -21.71
C VAL A 13 -21.76 -35.93 -22.06
N GLU A 14 -21.37 -35.90 -23.32
CA GLU A 14 -20.43 -34.94 -23.91
C GLU A 14 -21.20 -33.67 -24.31
N THR A 15 -20.96 -32.56 -23.61
CA THR A 15 -21.44 -31.25 -24.04
C THR A 15 -20.39 -30.59 -24.94
N SER A 16 -20.79 -30.38 -26.19
CA SER A 16 -20.03 -29.77 -27.28
C SER A 16 -19.48 -28.38 -26.95
N ARG A 17 -18.15 -28.19 -27.11
CA ARG A 17 -17.48 -26.88 -27.12
C ARG A 17 -17.71 -26.17 -28.47
N PRO A 18 -17.98 -24.86 -28.51
CA PRO A 18 -17.88 -24.11 -29.76
C PRO A 18 -16.40 -23.86 -30.08
N SER A 19 -16.01 -24.26 -31.28
CA SER A 19 -14.73 -23.94 -31.92
C SER A 19 -14.66 -22.45 -32.26
N GLY A 20 -13.68 -21.75 -31.70
CA GLY A 20 -13.41 -20.35 -31.97
C GLY A 20 -12.10 -19.90 -31.34
N SER A 21 -10.99 -20.54 -31.73
CA SER A 21 -9.65 -20.14 -31.28
C SER A 21 -9.14 -18.97 -32.11
N ASN A 22 -9.47 -17.75 -31.69
CA ASN A 22 -8.60 -16.60 -31.87
C ASN A 22 -8.13 -16.17 -30.48
N VAL A 23 -7.22 -16.97 -29.91
CA VAL A 23 -6.44 -16.54 -28.76
C VAL A 23 -5.47 -15.50 -29.31
N LEU A 24 -5.78 -14.23 -29.10
CA LEU A 24 -4.77 -13.17 -29.11
C LEU A 24 -3.67 -13.64 -28.17
N SER A 25 -2.55 -14.08 -28.74
CA SER A 25 -1.30 -14.19 -28.03
C SER A 25 -0.94 -12.78 -27.58
N SER A 26 -1.35 -12.40 -26.37
CA SER A 26 -0.78 -11.21 -25.75
C SER A 26 0.72 -11.50 -25.62
N VAL A 27 1.50 -10.79 -26.42
CA VAL A 27 2.93 -10.67 -26.18
C VAL A 27 3.02 -10.21 -24.73
N ARG A 28 3.56 -11.03 -23.83
CA ARG A 28 3.96 -10.55 -22.50
C ARG A 28 5.04 -9.52 -22.78
N GLU A 29 4.65 -8.24 -22.82
CA GLU A 29 5.61 -7.15 -22.84
C GLU A 29 6.57 -7.37 -21.67
N LYS A 30 7.86 -7.13 -21.92
CA LYS A 30 8.87 -7.30 -20.88
C LYS A 30 8.49 -6.37 -19.70
N PRO A 31 8.64 -6.82 -18.45
CA PRO A 31 8.42 -5.95 -17.29
C PRO A 31 9.19 -4.64 -17.43
N HIS A 32 8.55 -3.51 -17.13
CA HIS A 32 9.18 -2.18 -17.16
C HIS A 32 9.98 -1.94 -15.88
N ASP A 33 11.00 -2.76 -15.60
CA ASP A 33 11.86 -2.54 -14.43
C ASP A 33 12.55 -1.17 -14.53
N VAL A 34 12.53 -0.39 -13.44
CA VAL A 34 13.07 0.97 -13.42
C VAL A 34 14.34 1.04 -12.59
N HIS A 35 15.42 1.53 -13.21
CA HIS A 35 16.63 1.92 -12.50
C HIS A 35 16.57 3.40 -12.14
N THR A 36 16.49 3.70 -10.85
CA THR A 36 16.30 5.06 -10.35
C THR A 36 16.93 5.23 -8.97
N THR A 37 16.67 6.34 -8.29
CA THR A 37 17.05 6.57 -6.90
C THR A 37 15.82 6.63 -5.99
N LEU A 38 15.99 6.14 -4.77
CA LEU A 38 15.05 6.37 -3.67
C LEU A 38 15.72 7.18 -2.57
N ASN A 39 14.95 8.07 -1.93
CA ASN A 39 15.47 8.98 -0.91
C ASN A 39 15.23 8.40 0.49
N PHE A 40 16.29 7.89 1.11
CA PHE A 40 16.31 7.38 2.48
C PHE A 40 16.65 8.48 3.49
N VAL A 41 16.50 8.21 4.78
CA VAL A 41 16.98 9.15 5.80
C VAL A 41 18.50 9.23 5.78
N LYS A 42 19.06 10.43 5.82
CA LYS A 42 20.47 10.59 6.15
C LYS A 42 20.66 10.53 7.66
N VAL A 43 21.37 9.53 8.16
CA VAL A 43 21.67 9.39 9.58
C VAL A 43 22.69 10.44 10.00
N MET A 44 22.28 11.34 10.89
CA MET A 44 23.11 12.44 11.37
C MET A 44 23.80 12.08 12.69
N PRO A 45 25.11 12.35 12.88
CA PRO A 45 25.84 12.03 14.10
C PRO A 45 25.26 12.65 15.38
N ASP A 46 24.58 13.80 15.26
CA ASP A 46 23.94 14.53 16.36
C ASP A 46 22.52 14.05 16.69
N GLY A 47 21.99 13.06 15.95
CA GLY A 47 20.63 12.55 16.14
C GLY A 47 19.51 13.42 15.57
N SER A 48 19.81 14.57 14.93
CA SER A 48 18.81 15.51 14.40
C SER A 48 17.84 14.89 13.38
N HIS A 49 18.28 13.84 12.68
CA HIS A 49 17.45 13.02 11.80
C HIS A 49 16.27 12.33 12.48
N LEU A 50 16.20 12.32 13.83
CA LEU A 50 15.08 11.78 14.63
C LEU A 50 14.30 12.88 15.38
N ALA A 51 14.57 14.16 15.12
CA ALA A 51 13.81 15.25 15.71
C ALA A 51 12.28 15.06 15.50
N PRO A 52 11.39 15.51 16.39
CA PRO A 52 9.96 15.37 16.17
C PRO A 52 9.47 16.26 15.00
N ASN A 53 8.54 15.73 14.21
CA ASN A 53 7.71 16.53 13.30
C ASN A 53 6.55 17.14 14.07
N TYR A 54 6.17 18.38 13.75
CA TYR A 54 5.03 19.06 14.36
C TYR A 54 4.00 19.39 13.29
N VAL A 55 2.76 18.96 13.50
CA VAL A 55 1.67 19.26 12.57
C VAL A 55 1.42 20.77 12.52
N GLY A 56 1.30 21.31 11.31
CA GLY A 56 1.20 22.76 11.08
C GLY A 56 2.54 23.50 11.04
N ARG A 57 3.66 22.78 11.12
CA ARG A 57 5.03 23.34 11.02
C ARG A 57 5.84 22.64 9.92
N PRO A 58 5.66 23.03 8.64
CA PRO A 58 6.28 22.37 7.49
C PRO A 58 7.80 22.24 7.58
N GLU A 59 8.47 23.23 8.21
CA GLU A 59 9.92 23.25 8.42
C GLU A 59 10.44 22.06 9.23
N THR A 60 9.58 21.42 10.04
CA THR A 60 9.97 20.27 10.86
C THR A 60 10.05 18.96 10.06
N TYR A 61 9.43 18.93 8.88
CA TYR A 61 9.41 17.77 7.98
C TYR A 61 10.61 17.74 7.03
N ASP A 62 11.26 18.89 6.82
CA ASP A 62 12.44 18.98 5.98
C ASP A 62 13.63 18.31 6.66
N ARG A 63 14.24 17.35 5.96
CA ARG A 63 15.35 16.55 6.46
C ARG A 63 16.29 16.21 5.33
N PRO A 64 17.61 16.22 5.59
CA PRO A 64 18.58 15.67 4.68
C PRO A 64 18.24 14.21 4.35
N VAL A 65 18.27 13.89 3.07
CA VAL A 65 18.07 12.55 2.54
C VAL A 65 19.38 11.98 2.02
N GLU A 66 19.47 10.66 1.98
CA GLU A 66 20.50 9.91 1.28
C GLU A 66 19.85 9.20 0.09
N ALA A 67 20.18 9.65 -1.11
CA ALA A 67 19.67 9.04 -2.34
C ALA A 67 20.48 7.79 -2.66
N LEU A 68 19.80 6.65 -2.77
CA LEU A 68 20.43 5.37 -3.09
C LEU A 68 19.92 4.87 -4.45
N PRO A 69 20.80 4.48 -5.38
CA PRO A 69 20.40 3.81 -6.61
C PRO A 69 19.74 2.46 -6.29
N VAL A 70 18.60 2.20 -6.91
CA VAL A 70 17.83 0.97 -6.75
C VAL A 70 17.28 0.50 -8.10
N THR A 71 16.91 -0.78 -8.14
CA THR A 71 16.04 -1.31 -9.19
C THR A 71 14.66 -1.55 -8.58
N ILE A 72 13.62 -1.02 -9.22
CA ILE A 72 12.23 -1.21 -8.80
C ILE A 72 11.58 -2.12 -9.85
N HIS A 73 11.15 -3.30 -9.41
CA HIS A 73 10.68 -4.36 -10.28
C HIS A 73 9.21 -4.18 -10.64
N ASP A 74 8.89 -4.25 -11.93
CA ASP A 74 7.52 -4.19 -12.41
C ASP A 74 6.82 -5.55 -12.22
N VAL A 75 5.65 -5.48 -11.59
CA VAL A 75 4.81 -6.64 -11.28
C VAL A 75 3.78 -6.95 -12.37
N SER A 76 3.80 -6.23 -13.50
CA SER A 76 2.89 -6.46 -14.64
C SER A 76 2.76 -7.95 -15.01
N GLY A 77 1.52 -8.45 -15.01
CA GLY A 77 1.19 -9.85 -15.30
C GLY A 77 1.47 -10.84 -14.16
N ARG A 78 1.94 -10.35 -13.00
CA ARG A 78 2.21 -11.11 -11.77
C ARG A 78 1.59 -10.42 -10.55
N GLU A 79 0.65 -9.51 -10.74
CA GLU A 79 0.09 -8.66 -9.69
C GLU A 79 -0.49 -9.49 -8.52
N LEU A 80 -1.06 -10.66 -8.83
CA LEU A 80 -1.71 -11.54 -7.88
C LEU A 80 -0.75 -12.50 -7.14
N GLU A 81 0.55 -12.47 -7.44
CA GLU A 81 1.57 -13.26 -6.72
C GLU A 81 1.92 -12.63 -5.36
N TYR A 82 1.56 -11.37 -5.14
CA TYR A 82 1.91 -10.58 -3.95
C TYR A 82 0.72 -10.46 -3.01
N THR A 83 0.90 -10.86 -1.75
CA THR A 83 -0.14 -10.78 -0.72
C THR A 83 0.31 -9.99 0.49
N LEU A 84 -0.67 -9.44 1.23
CA LEU A 84 -0.41 -8.69 2.46
C LEU A 84 0.39 -9.50 3.49
N ASP A 85 0.18 -10.80 3.59
CA ASP A 85 0.86 -11.65 4.58
C ASP A 85 2.23 -12.15 4.10
N SER A 86 2.47 -12.23 2.79
CA SER A 86 3.75 -12.67 2.23
C SER A 86 4.73 -11.53 1.94
N HIS A 87 4.27 -10.40 1.40
CA HIS A 87 5.14 -9.31 0.97
C HIS A 87 4.87 -8.01 1.72
N GLY A 88 3.72 -7.91 2.40
CA GLY A 88 3.29 -6.68 3.06
C GLY A 88 2.59 -5.70 2.13
N PHE A 89 2.38 -6.08 0.87
CA PHE A 89 1.52 -5.37 -0.06
C PHE A 89 0.75 -6.36 -0.93
N GLN A 90 -0.34 -5.89 -1.54
CA GLN A 90 -1.16 -6.70 -2.43
C GLN A 90 -1.82 -5.82 -3.47
N PHE A 91 -1.82 -6.27 -4.73
CA PHE A 91 -2.64 -5.66 -5.77
C PHE A 91 -4.02 -6.32 -5.78
N TYR A 92 -5.07 -5.51 -5.87
CA TYR A 92 -6.45 -6.00 -5.81
C TYR A 92 -7.29 -5.32 -6.89
N TYR A 93 -7.88 -6.12 -7.78
CA TYR A 93 -8.78 -5.60 -8.80
C TYR A 93 -10.11 -5.20 -8.16
N HIS A 94 -10.49 -3.94 -8.34
CA HIS A 94 -11.74 -3.40 -7.87
C HIS A 94 -12.11 -2.17 -8.70
N GLU A 95 -13.21 -2.25 -9.44
CA GLU A 95 -13.78 -1.06 -10.07
C GLU A 95 -14.58 -0.23 -9.06
N SER A 96 -14.12 0.99 -8.78
CA SER A 96 -14.82 1.93 -7.89
C SER A 96 -16.09 2.47 -8.54
N GLN A 97 -17.18 2.56 -7.79
CA GLN A 97 -18.38 3.29 -8.20
C GLN A 97 -18.14 4.81 -8.14
N THR A 98 -17.35 5.27 -7.17
CA THR A 98 -16.94 6.65 -7.04
C THR A 98 -15.88 7.00 -8.10
N LYS A 99 -16.24 7.85 -9.06
CA LYS A 99 -15.32 8.33 -10.10
C LYS A 99 -14.76 9.73 -9.81
N ASN A 100 -15.40 10.50 -8.93
CA ASN A 100 -14.97 11.83 -8.52
C ASN A 100 -14.54 11.85 -7.04
N PHE A 101 -13.41 12.49 -6.76
CA PHE A 101 -12.80 12.62 -5.43
C PHE A 101 -12.57 14.09 -5.05
N ASP A 102 -13.42 15.01 -5.52
CA ASP A 102 -13.30 16.45 -5.26
C ASP A 102 -13.87 16.88 -3.90
N ASP A 103 -14.84 16.12 -3.38
CA ASP A 103 -15.57 16.42 -2.16
C ASP A 103 -15.28 15.36 -1.08
N ASN A 104 -14.76 15.81 0.07
CA ASN A 104 -14.40 14.91 1.17
C ASN A 104 -15.62 14.21 1.79
N ASP A 105 -16.78 14.86 1.82
CA ASP A 105 -18.00 14.29 2.37
C ASP A 105 -18.59 13.26 1.42
N GLN A 106 -18.53 13.51 0.11
CA GLN A 106 -18.88 12.51 -0.90
C GLN A 106 -17.96 11.28 -0.81
N VAL A 107 -16.65 11.48 -0.65
CA VAL A 107 -15.70 10.37 -0.44
C VAL A 107 -16.08 9.54 0.79
N ARG A 108 -16.49 10.19 1.89
CA ARG A 108 -16.93 9.49 3.10
C ARG A 108 -18.26 8.75 2.92
N SER A 109 -19.23 9.31 2.21
CA SER A 109 -20.54 8.69 2.06
C SER A 109 -20.57 7.59 1.00
N GLU A 110 -19.75 7.69 -0.05
CA GLU A 110 -19.80 6.81 -1.21
C GLU A 110 -18.59 5.88 -1.32
N TYR A 111 -17.37 6.40 -1.16
CA TYR A 111 -16.14 5.64 -1.40
C TYR A 111 -15.69 4.81 -0.17
N TYR A 112 -15.94 5.31 1.04
CA TYR A 112 -15.58 4.58 2.26
C TYR A 112 -16.31 3.22 2.39
N PRO A 113 -17.64 3.12 2.13
CA PRO A 113 -18.34 1.82 2.20
C PRO A 113 -17.75 0.75 1.25
N GLU A 114 -17.46 1.11 0.00
CA GLU A 114 -16.84 0.14 -0.93
C GLU A 114 -15.39 -0.19 -0.55
N THR A 115 -14.64 0.77 -0.01
CA THR A 115 -13.27 0.53 0.48
C THR A 115 -13.26 -0.38 1.71
N GLU A 116 -14.23 -0.22 2.62
CA GLU A 116 -14.43 -1.12 3.74
C GLU A 116 -14.74 -2.54 3.26
N GLN A 117 -15.65 -2.70 2.30
CA GLN A 117 -15.97 -4.02 1.76
C GLN A 117 -14.77 -4.66 1.06
N LEU A 118 -14.03 -3.90 0.24
CA LEU A 118 -12.78 -4.34 -0.38
C LEU A 118 -11.79 -4.89 0.64
N LEU A 119 -11.57 -4.15 1.74
CA LEU A 119 -10.67 -4.59 2.81
C LEU A 119 -11.18 -5.85 3.50
N LYS A 120 -12.49 -5.98 3.76
CA LYS A 120 -13.08 -7.20 4.31
C LYS A 120 -12.86 -8.40 3.39
N ASP A 121 -13.09 -8.24 2.08
CA ASP A 121 -12.91 -9.29 1.08
C ASP A 121 -11.44 -9.71 0.97
N ALA A 122 -10.51 -8.75 0.97
CA ALA A 122 -9.08 -9.01 0.84
C ALA A 122 -8.45 -9.64 2.08
N THR A 123 -9.00 -9.41 3.28
CA THR A 123 -8.35 -9.77 4.55
C THR A 123 -9.16 -10.74 5.42
N GLY A 124 -10.42 -11.00 5.08
CA GLY A 124 -11.37 -11.73 5.94
C GLY A 124 -11.70 -11.00 7.24
N ALA A 125 -11.41 -9.70 7.35
CA ALA A 125 -11.70 -8.91 8.54
C ALA A 125 -13.21 -8.80 8.79
N SER A 126 -13.61 -8.86 10.06
CA SER A 126 -15.01 -8.67 10.45
C SER A 126 -15.35 -7.21 10.72
N ARG A 127 -14.34 -6.38 11.02
CA ARG A 127 -14.49 -4.95 11.27
C ARG A 127 -13.37 -4.15 10.62
N VAL A 128 -13.76 -3.04 10.00
CA VAL A 128 -12.86 -2.03 9.44
C VAL A 128 -13.26 -0.67 10.01
N PHE A 129 -12.29 0.17 10.30
CA PHE A 129 -12.52 1.56 10.68
C PHE A 129 -11.59 2.47 9.88
N ILE A 130 -12.16 3.23 8.95
CA ILE A 130 -11.43 4.21 8.16
C ILE A 130 -11.30 5.50 8.97
N PHE A 131 -10.07 5.91 9.26
CA PHE A 131 -9.82 7.07 10.11
C PHE A 131 -9.41 8.33 9.34
N ASP A 132 -8.81 8.20 8.17
CA ASP A 132 -8.55 9.32 7.26
C ASP A 132 -8.41 8.87 5.81
N HIS A 133 -8.42 9.86 4.92
CA HIS A 133 -7.94 9.70 3.55
C HIS A 133 -7.10 10.91 3.15
N THR A 134 -6.26 10.73 2.14
CA THR A 134 -5.46 11.80 1.55
C THR A 134 -5.55 11.71 0.04
N ILE A 135 -6.03 12.77 -0.59
CA ILE A 135 -5.98 12.94 -2.05
C ILE A 135 -4.71 13.71 -2.39
N ARG A 136 -3.94 13.19 -3.33
CA ARG A 136 -2.73 13.82 -3.87
C ARG A 136 -2.93 14.10 -5.34
N ARG A 137 -2.94 15.39 -5.70
CA ARG A 137 -3.00 15.90 -7.07
C ARG A 137 -1.97 17.02 -7.18
N GLN A 138 -1.06 16.92 -8.15
CA GLN A 138 -0.11 18.00 -8.39
C GLN A 138 -0.82 19.10 -9.18
N THR A 139 -1.18 20.20 -8.51
CA THR A 139 -1.74 21.38 -9.18
C THR A 139 -0.65 22.12 -9.95
N LYS A 140 -0.94 22.51 -11.20
CA LYS A 140 -0.12 23.45 -11.98
C LYS A 140 -0.43 24.91 -11.64
N ASN A 141 -1.37 25.16 -10.73
CA ASN A 141 -1.76 26.51 -10.36
C ASN A 141 -0.76 27.09 -9.35
N ASP A 142 0.11 27.98 -9.82
CA ASP A 142 1.12 28.62 -9.00
C ASP A 142 0.55 29.54 -7.90
N LEU A 143 -0.76 29.81 -7.93
CA LEU A 143 -1.47 30.57 -6.91
C LEU A 143 -1.80 29.75 -5.66
N VAL A 144 -1.70 28.42 -5.70
CA VAL A 144 -1.88 27.57 -4.52
C VAL A 144 -0.58 27.58 -3.71
N PRO A 145 -0.62 27.91 -2.40
CA PRO A 145 0.56 27.87 -1.54
C PRO A 145 1.27 26.51 -1.66
N GLU A 146 2.61 26.51 -1.70
CA GLU A 146 3.39 25.28 -1.85
C GLU A 146 3.09 24.27 -0.73
N SER A 147 2.80 24.75 0.49
CA SER A 147 2.34 23.95 1.64
C SER A 147 1.02 23.20 1.39
N GLU A 148 0.23 23.64 0.41
CA GLU A 148 -1.04 23.04 0.01
C GLU A 148 -0.92 22.19 -1.27
N ARG A 149 0.22 22.26 -1.97
CA ARG A 149 0.54 21.38 -3.11
C ARG A 149 0.93 19.99 -2.59
N ARG A 150 -0.07 19.16 -2.28
CA ARG A 150 0.13 17.76 -1.83
C ARG A 150 0.56 16.85 -2.98
N GLY A 151 1.81 17.00 -3.42
CA GLY A 151 2.44 16.12 -4.40
C GLY A 151 2.76 14.72 -3.83
N PRO A 152 3.22 13.80 -4.69
CA PRO A 152 3.79 12.52 -4.28
C PRO A 152 4.94 12.67 -3.28
N VAL A 153 4.97 11.86 -2.22
CA VAL A 153 6.07 11.86 -1.24
C VAL A 153 7.20 10.99 -1.75
N GLN A 154 8.35 11.60 -2.06
CA GLN A 154 9.52 10.89 -2.60
C GLN A 154 10.54 10.45 -1.53
N ARG A 155 10.18 10.54 -0.25
CA ARG A 155 10.99 9.99 0.86
C ARG A 155 10.50 8.59 1.19
N VAL A 156 11.41 7.66 1.48
CA VAL A 156 11.07 6.33 1.97
C VAL A 156 10.55 6.43 3.40
N HIS A 157 9.36 5.91 3.64
CA HIS A 157 8.69 5.99 4.94
C HIS A 157 7.73 4.82 5.19
N ILE A 158 7.34 4.68 6.46
CA ILE A 158 6.20 3.88 6.91
C ILE A 158 5.31 4.81 7.72
N ASP A 159 4.00 4.76 7.48
CA ASP A 159 3.06 5.72 8.07
C ASP A 159 2.91 5.59 9.58
N GLN A 160 3.14 4.41 10.16
CA GLN A 160 2.94 4.16 11.59
C GLN A 160 4.07 3.30 12.15
N SER A 161 4.57 3.66 13.33
CA SER A 161 5.34 2.73 14.16
C SER A 161 4.42 1.69 14.82
N TYR A 162 5.01 0.66 15.43
CA TYR A 162 4.24 -0.35 16.16
C TYR A 162 3.48 0.27 17.34
N ASP A 163 4.10 1.19 18.08
CA ASP A 163 3.46 1.87 19.20
C ASP A 163 2.36 2.81 18.73
N ALA A 164 2.62 3.61 17.68
CA ALA A 164 1.61 4.51 17.12
C ALA A 164 0.38 3.78 16.57
N ALA A 165 0.55 2.57 16.02
CA ALA A 165 -0.57 1.79 15.53
C ALA A 165 -1.54 1.38 16.65
N LYS A 166 -1.02 0.98 17.82
CA LYS A 166 -1.84 0.72 19.00
C LYS A 166 -2.56 2.00 19.47
N GLU A 167 -1.84 3.12 19.51
CA GLU A 167 -2.42 4.42 19.86
C GLU A 167 -3.54 4.86 18.90
N ARG A 168 -3.49 4.46 17.62
CA ARG A 168 -4.61 4.69 16.69
C ARG A 168 -5.89 3.96 17.12
N VAL A 169 -5.78 2.73 17.58
CA VAL A 169 -6.94 1.97 18.09
C VAL A 169 -7.51 2.68 19.32
N LEU A 170 -6.65 3.03 20.28
CA LEU A 170 -7.06 3.71 21.51
C LEU A 170 -7.70 5.07 21.25
N TYR A 171 -7.18 5.83 20.29
CA TYR A 171 -7.68 7.16 19.96
C TYR A 171 -9.00 7.13 19.20
N HIS A 172 -9.14 6.26 18.21
CA HIS A 172 -10.31 6.23 17.34
C HIS A 172 -11.47 5.37 17.88
N LEU A 173 -11.16 4.33 18.65
CA LEU A 173 -12.13 3.34 19.14
C LEU A 173 -11.92 3.07 20.65
N PRO A 174 -11.91 4.09 21.52
CA PRO A 174 -11.52 3.94 22.93
C PRO A 174 -12.37 2.93 23.70
N GLU A 175 -13.67 2.87 23.43
CA GLU A 175 -14.61 1.97 24.12
C GLU A 175 -14.39 0.50 23.75
N ASP A 176 -14.06 0.24 22.48
CA ASP A 176 -13.88 -1.12 21.95
C ASP A 176 -12.42 -1.59 22.01
N ALA A 177 -11.46 -0.68 22.17
CA ALA A 177 -10.03 -0.97 22.13
C ALA A 177 -9.60 -2.11 23.07
N PRO A 178 -10.10 -2.23 24.33
CA PRO A 178 -9.73 -3.33 25.21
C PRO A 178 -10.01 -4.72 24.63
N GLU A 179 -11.03 -4.87 23.79
CA GLU A 179 -11.35 -6.14 23.12
C GLU A 179 -10.67 -6.26 21.77
N LEU A 180 -10.69 -5.21 20.96
CA LEU A 180 -10.10 -5.22 19.61
C LEU A 180 -8.58 -5.50 19.63
N LEU A 181 -7.87 -5.03 20.66
CA LEU A 181 -6.43 -5.25 20.81
C LEU A 181 -6.06 -6.67 21.26
N LYS A 182 -7.03 -7.54 21.60
CA LYS A 182 -6.79 -8.94 21.95
C LYS A 182 -6.68 -9.86 20.73
N GLY A 183 -7.26 -9.44 19.59
CA GLY A 183 -7.18 -10.16 18.32
C GLY A 183 -6.13 -9.59 17.38
N ARG A 184 -6.15 -10.04 16.13
CA ARG A 184 -5.35 -9.43 15.07
C ARG A 184 -5.93 -8.07 14.72
N TYR A 185 -5.07 -7.07 14.71
CA TYR A 185 -5.41 -5.77 14.17
C TYR A 185 -4.26 -5.28 13.30
N GLN A 186 -4.62 -4.55 12.26
CA GLN A 186 -3.72 -4.11 11.21
C GLN A 186 -3.99 -2.65 10.89
N ILE A 187 -3.00 -1.98 10.32
CA ILE A 187 -3.23 -0.73 9.58
C ILE A 187 -2.89 -1.01 8.14
N ILE A 188 -3.89 -0.89 7.28
CA ILE A 188 -3.77 -1.09 5.83
C ILE A 188 -4.17 0.21 5.15
N ASN A 189 -3.27 0.71 4.31
CA ASN A 189 -3.58 1.79 3.40
C ASN A 189 -4.12 1.18 2.09
N VAL A 190 -5.25 1.70 1.60
CA VAL A 190 -5.76 1.42 0.26
C VAL A 190 -5.35 2.58 -0.63
N TRP A 191 -4.36 2.35 -1.47
CA TRP A 191 -3.89 3.33 -2.45
C TRP A 191 -4.53 3.06 -3.81
N ARG A 192 -5.28 4.04 -4.33
CA ARG A 192 -5.98 3.95 -5.61
C ARG A 192 -5.53 5.07 -6.55
N PRO A 193 -5.12 4.74 -7.79
CA PRO A 193 -5.04 5.72 -8.86
C PRO A 193 -6.40 6.36 -9.17
N ILE A 194 -6.46 7.68 -9.25
CA ILE A 194 -7.65 8.38 -9.79
C ILE A 194 -7.59 8.40 -11.33
N LYS A 195 -6.37 8.41 -11.88
CA LYS A 195 -6.06 8.26 -13.31
C LYS A 195 -4.93 7.24 -13.48
N THR A 196 -4.73 6.71 -14.68
CA THR A 196 -3.60 5.83 -14.98
C THR A 196 -2.27 6.50 -14.62
N ILE A 197 -1.41 5.78 -13.90
CA ILE A 197 -0.16 6.33 -13.35
C ILE A 197 1.02 6.02 -14.26
N LEU A 198 1.62 7.07 -14.81
CA LEU A 198 2.89 7.01 -15.51
C LEU A 198 3.95 7.82 -14.76
N LYS A 199 3.64 9.06 -14.36
CA LYS A 199 4.54 9.92 -13.60
C LYS A 199 4.46 9.67 -12.09
N SER A 200 5.62 9.66 -11.43
CA SER A 200 5.75 9.49 -9.99
C SER A 200 5.01 8.25 -9.40
N PRO A 201 5.19 7.05 -9.97
CA PRO A 201 4.57 5.81 -9.47
C PRO A 201 4.90 5.52 -8.00
N LEU A 202 4.10 4.63 -7.39
CA LEU A 202 4.27 4.17 -6.02
C LEU A 202 5.15 2.92 -5.98
N ALA A 203 6.31 3.02 -5.35
CA ALA A 203 7.12 1.86 -4.98
C ALA A 203 6.74 1.37 -3.58
N VAL A 204 6.70 0.05 -3.44
CA VAL A 204 6.48 -0.67 -2.19
C VAL A 204 7.62 -1.69 -1.99
N ALA A 205 8.14 -1.78 -0.78
CA ALA A 205 9.19 -2.74 -0.47
C ALA A 205 8.61 -4.13 -0.16
N ASN A 206 9.39 -5.18 -0.41
CA ASN A 206 9.12 -6.51 0.17
C ASN A 206 9.48 -6.50 1.66
N ALA A 207 8.50 -6.77 2.53
CA ALA A 207 8.68 -6.77 3.99
C ALA A 207 9.87 -7.62 4.47
N HIS A 208 10.13 -8.76 3.82
CA HIS A 208 11.19 -9.67 4.25
C HIS A 208 12.61 -9.24 3.84
N SER A 209 12.73 -8.23 2.98
CA SER A 209 14.00 -7.62 2.60
C SER A 209 14.39 -6.43 3.49
N VAL A 210 13.50 -6.01 4.39
CA VAL A 210 13.69 -4.83 5.25
C VAL A 210 14.05 -5.26 6.66
N SER A 211 15.24 -4.86 7.13
CA SER A 211 15.64 -5.10 8.51
C SER A 211 14.92 -4.14 9.46
N ASP A 212 14.41 -4.65 10.59
CA ASP A 212 13.87 -3.82 11.66
C ASP A 212 14.90 -2.83 12.23
N SER A 213 16.22 -3.11 12.10
CA SER A 213 17.29 -2.19 12.50
C SER A 213 17.39 -0.93 11.64
N ASP A 214 16.78 -0.95 10.46
CA ASP A 214 16.82 0.13 9.48
C ASP A 214 15.61 1.06 9.63
N ILE A 215 14.58 0.62 10.35
CA ILE A 215 13.35 1.37 10.56
C ILE A 215 13.51 2.24 11.81
N LEU A 216 13.54 3.54 11.61
CA LEU A 216 13.74 4.53 12.65
C LEU A 216 12.43 5.28 12.93
N PRO A 217 11.83 5.12 14.12
CA PRO A 217 10.63 5.87 14.50
C PRO A 217 10.93 7.36 14.66
N VAL A 218 9.97 8.18 14.25
CA VAL A 218 10.02 9.64 14.28
C VAL A 218 8.67 10.15 14.78
N LYS A 219 8.70 10.84 15.93
CA LYS A 219 7.50 11.40 16.54
C LYS A 219 6.83 12.39 15.61
N LEU A 220 5.50 12.33 15.55
CA LEU A 220 4.62 13.25 14.86
C LEU A 220 3.67 13.87 15.89
N ILE A 221 3.97 15.09 16.30
CA ILE A 221 3.27 15.78 17.38
C ILE A 221 2.08 16.55 16.81
N TYR A 222 0.88 16.18 17.29
CA TYR A 222 -0.36 16.92 17.08
C TYR A 222 -0.67 17.76 18.32
N PRO A 223 -1.53 18.80 18.21
CA PRO A 223 -1.97 19.56 19.38
C PRO A 223 -2.61 18.71 20.49
N ASN A 224 -3.24 17.59 20.13
CA ASN A 224 -4.05 16.76 21.02
C ASN A 224 -3.52 15.33 21.22
N ARG A 225 -2.47 14.91 20.52
CA ARG A 225 -1.89 13.56 20.64
C ARG A 225 -0.47 13.49 20.09
N VAL A 226 0.24 12.43 20.45
CA VAL A 226 1.53 12.08 19.84
C VAL A 226 1.30 10.87 18.93
N GLY A 227 1.57 11.04 17.64
CA GLY A 227 1.73 9.93 16.70
C GLY A 227 3.20 9.65 16.43
N GLU A 228 3.48 8.66 15.60
CA GLU A 228 4.83 8.31 15.19
C GLU A 228 4.82 7.66 13.81
N THR A 229 5.62 8.19 12.90
CA THR A 229 5.91 7.60 11.59
C THR A 229 7.26 6.91 11.65
N CYS A 230 7.63 6.09 10.67
CA CYS A 230 9.01 5.62 10.55
C CYS A 230 9.68 6.14 9.28
N THR A 231 10.95 6.47 9.41
CA THR A 231 11.85 6.67 8.28
C THR A 231 12.82 5.48 8.19
N VAL A 232 13.49 5.32 7.06
CA VAL A 232 14.26 4.10 6.77
C VAL A 232 15.69 4.47 6.39
N LYS A 233 16.66 3.78 7.00
CA LYS A 233 18.09 3.89 6.65
C LYS A 233 18.33 3.41 5.22
N PRO A 234 19.33 3.96 4.52
CA PRO A 234 19.73 3.46 3.21
C PRO A 234 20.18 2.01 3.33
N ASN A 235 19.56 1.12 2.55
CA ASN A 235 19.93 -0.29 2.48
C ASN A 235 19.73 -0.80 1.05
N PRO A 236 20.81 -1.19 0.34
CA PRO A 236 20.74 -1.64 -1.05
C PRO A 236 20.11 -3.02 -1.22
N ASN A 237 19.92 -3.77 -0.14
CA ASN A 237 19.32 -5.10 -0.18
C ASN A 237 17.79 -5.08 -0.09
N ILE A 238 17.17 -3.91 0.10
CA ILE A 238 15.71 -3.81 0.07
C ILE A 238 15.23 -4.03 -1.36
N GLU A 239 14.33 -5.00 -1.53
CA GLU A 239 13.69 -5.27 -2.81
C GLU A 239 12.46 -4.38 -2.97
N TRP A 240 12.36 -3.73 -4.13
CA TRP A 240 11.30 -2.77 -4.44
C TRP A 240 10.46 -3.24 -5.60
N TYR A 241 9.16 -3.04 -5.49
CA TYR A 241 8.16 -3.44 -6.47
C TYR A 241 7.21 -2.29 -6.76
N TYR A 242 6.65 -2.29 -7.98
CA TYR A 242 5.60 -1.37 -8.37
C TYR A 242 4.81 -1.94 -9.56
N ARG A 243 3.72 -1.29 -9.94
CA ARG A 243 2.97 -1.62 -11.15
C ARG A 243 3.09 -0.50 -12.18
N TYR A 244 3.73 -0.79 -13.32
CA TYR A 244 3.78 0.15 -14.43
C TYR A 244 2.38 0.49 -14.94
N GLY A 245 2.08 1.75 -15.30
CA GLY A 245 0.78 2.10 -15.88
C GLY A 245 -0.43 1.72 -15.01
N GLN A 246 -0.31 1.73 -13.68
CA GLN A 246 -1.37 1.27 -12.79
C GLN A 246 -2.66 2.08 -13.00
N THR A 247 -3.74 1.38 -13.33
CA THR A 247 -5.05 1.94 -13.69
C THR A 247 -5.95 2.08 -12.45
N PRO A 248 -7.02 2.90 -12.52
CA PRO A 248 -7.92 3.12 -11.38
C PRO A 248 -8.67 1.89 -10.87
N ASP A 249 -8.76 0.82 -11.65
CA ASP A 249 -9.40 -0.46 -11.30
C ASP A 249 -8.46 -1.44 -10.59
N LEU A 250 -7.18 -1.10 -10.42
CA LEU A 250 -6.22 -1.89 -9.66
C LEU A 250 -5.72 -1.08 -8.46
N VAL A 251 -6.12 -1.47 -7.25
CA VAL A 251 -5.63 -0.83 -6.02
C VAL A 251 -4.39 -1.53 -5.48
N THR A 252 -3.56 -0.77 -4.76
CA THR A 252 -2.46 -1.31 -3.97
C THR A 252 -2.83 -1.23 -2.49
N LEU A 253 -2.95 -2.38 -1.85
CA LEU A 253 -3.05 -2.50 -0.40
C LEU A 253 -1.63 -2.47 0.17
N ILE A 254 -1.38 -1.58 1.13
CA ILE A 254 -0.07 -1.41 1.76
C ILE A 254 -0.24 -1.68 3.24
N LYS A 255 0.45 -2.70 3.76
CA LYS A 255 0.46 -3.00 5.18
C LYS A 255 1.40 -2.03 5.88
N CYS A 256 0.85 -1.10 6.65
CA CYS A 256 1.63 -0.20 7.50
C CYS A 256 1.89 -0.80 8.90
N PHE A 257 1.01 -1.71 9.34
CA PHE A 257 1.13 -2.39 10.63
C PHE A 257 0.37 -3.72 10.63
N ASP A 258 0.88 -4.69 11.40
CA ASP A 258 0.21 -5.93 11.78
C ASP A 258 0.66 -6.36 13.18
N SER A 259 -0.32 -6.74 14.01
CA SER A 259 -0.04 -7.18 15.38
C SER A 259 0.57 -8.58 15.46
N LYS A 260 0.43 -9.41 14.43
CA LYS A 260 0.98 -10.79 14.41
C LYS A 260 2.50 -10.80 14.33
N THR A 261 3.13 -11.74 15.03
CA THR A 261 4.59 -11.91 15.11
C THR A 261 5.05 -13.29 14.65
N ASP A 262 4.24 -14.00 13.90
CA ASP A 262 4.42 -15.40 13.49
C ASP A 262 5.20 -15.57 12.16
N GLY A 263 5.92 -14.54 11.76
CA GLY A 263 6.75 -14.54 10.56
C GLY A 263 6.08 -13.97 9.31
N ARG A 264 4.78 -13.66 9.33
CA ARG A 264 4.13 -12.94 8.23
C ARG A 264 4.64 -11.50 8.11
N ALA A 265 4.49 -10.89 6.93
CA ALA A 265 4.82 -9.49 6.71
C ALA A 265 4.00 -8.57 7.62
N ARG A 266 4.65 -7.58 8.26
CA ARG A 266 4.03 -6.73 9.29
C ARG A 266 3.97 -5.24 8.95
N ARG A 267 4.89 -4.74 8.14
CA ARG A 267 4.96 -3.36 7.70
C ARG A 267 5.88 -3.24 6.49
N VAL A 268 5.57 -2.35 5.56
CA VAL A 268 6.43 -2.08 4.40
C VAL A 268 6.72 -0.59 4.23
N PRO A 269 8.01 -0.24 4.02
CA PRO A 269 8.39 1.02 3.43
C PRO A 269 7.74 1.23 2.05
N HIS A 270 7.39 2.48 1.77
CA HIS A 270 6.90 2.89 0.46
C HIS A 270 7.35 4.31 0.12
N SER A 271 7.35 4.63 -1.17
CA SER A 271 7.73 5.95 -1.67
C SER A 271 7.20 6.19 -3.07
N ALA A 272 7.01 7.46 -3.43
CA ALA A 272 6.96 7.82 -4.85
C ALA A 272 8.38 7.86 -5.41
N PHE A 273 8.57 7.46 -6.67
CA PHE A 273 9.87 7.54 -7.32
C PHE A 273 9.78 8.23 -8.68
N VAL A 274 10.91 8.70 -9.19
CA VAL A 274 10.99 9.26 -10.55
C VAL A 274 11.35 8.13 -11.51
N ASP A 275 10.50 7.88 -12.50
CA ASP A 275 10.87 7.09 -13.68
C ASP A 275 11.33 8.08 -14.77
N PRO A 276 12.62 8.08 -15.15
CA PRO A 276 13.12 8.97 -16.18
C PRO A 276 12.41 8.81 -17.53
N ALA A 277 11.82 7.65 -17.82
CA ALA A 277 11.12 7.41 -19.07
C ALA A 277 9.73 8.06 -19.14
N THR A 278 9.14 8.42 -18.00
CA THR A 278 7.77 8.97 -17.90
C THR A 278 7.72 10.28 -17.09
N GLU A 279 8.86 10.94 -16.88
CA GLU A 279 8.93 12.16 -16.07
C GLU A 279 8.13 13.33 -16.69
N ASP A 280 7.98 13.36 -18.02
CA ASP A 280 7.22 14.38 -18.74
C ASP A 280 5.72 14.07 -18.85
N GLU A 281 5.27 12.91 -18.36
CA GLU A 281 3.88 12.49 -18.40
C GLU A 281 2.97 13.31 -17.48
N ALA A 282 1.67 13.12 -17.63
CA ALA A 282 0.67 13.76 -16.79
C ALA A 282 0.94 13.49 -15.29
N PRO A 283 0.88 14.52 -14.41
CA PRO A 283 1.10 14.32 -12.99
C PRO A 283 0.13 13.30 -12.39
N ARG A 284 0.66 12.47 -11.49
CA ARG A 284 -0.13 11.48 -10.75
C ARG A 284 -1.26 12.13 -9.96
N GLU A 285 -2.42 11.48 -10.03
CA GLU A 285 -3.56 11.73 -9.19
C GLU A 285 -3.95 10.42 -8.48
N SER A 286 -3.96 10.44 -7.15
CA SER A 286 -4.23 9.24 -6.35
C SER A 286 -4.96 9.60 -5.07
N ILE A 287 -5.74 8.67 -4.55
CA ILE A 287 -6.30 8.71 -3.19
C ILE A 287 -5.69 7.58 -2.37
N GLU A 288 -5.38 7.88 -1.12
CA GLU A 288 -4.97 6.89 -0.13
C GLU A 288 -5.94 6.93 1.04
N VAL A 289 -6.57 5.80 1.35
CA VAL A 289 -7.47 5.63 2.50
C VAL A 289 -6.74 4.82 3.57
N ARG A 290 -6.74 5.29 4.81
CA ARG A 290 -6.08 4.59 5.91
C ARG A 290 -7.11 3.97 6.84
N ALA A 291 -6.98 2.67 7.06
CA ALA A 291 -7.94 1.91 7.82
C ALA A 291 -7.28 1.07 8.92
N LEU A 292 -7.94 1.02 10.07
CA LEU A 292 -7.77 -0.03 11.05
C LEU A 292 -8.59 -1.25 10.60
N VAL A 293 -7.97 -2.41 10.57
CA VAL A 293 -8.59 -3.66 10.08
C VAL A 293 -8.46 -4.73 11.16
N PHE A 294 -9.57 -5.34 11.55
CA PHE A 294 -9.65 -6.22 12.73
C PHE A 294 -10.15 -7.61 12.37
N ASN A 295 -9.44 -8.63 12.88
CA ASN A 295 -9.88 -10.02 12.95
C ASN A 295 -9.90 -10.43 14.45
N PRO A 296 -10.96 -10.13 15.22
CA PRO A 296 -11.01 -10.32 16.67
C PRO A 296 -10.86 -11.77 17.15
N ASP A 297 -11.19 -12.73 16.28
CA ASP A 297 -11.10 -14.16 16.56
C ASP A 297 -9.69 -14.72 16.32
N ASP A 298 -8.84 -13.99 15.58
CA ASP A 298 -7.46 -14.35 15.31
C ASP A 298 -6.57 -13.85 16.47
N ARG A 299 -6.56 -14.58 17.59
CA ARG A 299 -5.91 -14.15 18.85
C ARG A 299 -4.48 -14.66 19.09
N GLU A 300 -4.03 -15.66 18.31
CA GLU A 300 -2.74 -16.34 18.51
C GLU A 300 -1.56 -15.70 17.78
#